data_AF-A0A7S1SDZ6-F1
#
_entry.id   AF-A0A7S1SDZ6-F1
#
_cell.length_a   1.000
_cell.length_b   1.000
_cell.length_c   1.000
_cell.angle_alpha   90.00
_cell.angle_beta   90.00
_cell.angle_gamma   90.00
#
_symmetry.space_group_name_H-M   'P 1'
#
loop_
_entity.id
_entity.type
_entity.pdbx_description
1 polymer ?
#
loop_
_entity_poly.entity_id
_entity_poly.type
_entity_poly.pdbx_seq_one_letter_code
_entity_poly.pdbx_strand_id
1 'polypeptide(L)'
;TPPIRVLPELSEVGGLRRVLEDGTLEVLPGMAPEELQVRFPGLALDLSEVPSEGWWSQGVPEDKTDTGRRAIRDRVARVAKWLRELRPSAPGPRHVIIIGHGALLSRLLGELLGAPPGSCAFSHGNTAVTHIELRAHSVHVHCVNWMPSSRQSSDAMSATASS
;
A
#
# COMPACT_ATOMS: atom_id res chain seq x y z
N THR A 1 20.72 -7.31 -4.81
CA THR A 1 19.63 -6.48 -4.30
C THR A 1 18.84 -7.30 -3.31
N PRO A 2 18.47 -6.79 -2.12
CA PRO A 2 17.59 -7.52 -1.22
C PRO A 2 16.26 -7.82 -1.95
N PRO A 3 15.66 -9.01 -1.73
CA PRO A 3 14.42 -9.36 -2.42
C PRO A 3 13.29 -8.43 -2.01
N ILE A 4 12.45 -8.06 -2.99
CA ILE A 4 11.19 -7.36 -2.75
C ILE A 4 10.20 -8.41 -2.30
N ARG A 5 9.77 -8.33 -1.03
CA ARG A 5 8.74 -9.22 -0.49
C ARG A 5 7.38 -8.74 -0.95
N VAL A 6 6.65 -9.63 -1.63
CA VAL A 6 5.27 -9.39 -2.04
C VAL A 6 4.35 -10.16 -1.10
N LEU A 7 3.33 -9.50 -0.59
CA LEU A 7 2.38 -10.09 0.35
C LEU A 7 0.96 -9.89 -0.18
N PRO A 8 0.02 -10.83 0.10
CA PRO A 8 -1.39 -10.62 -0.17
C PRO A 8 -1.91 -9.35 0.53
N GLU A 9 -2.48 -8.46 -0.26
CA GLU A 9 -3.10 -7.22 0.22
C GLU A 9 -4.62 -7.39 0.31
N LEU A 10 -5.32 -6.38 0.82
CA LEU A 10 -6.78 -6.36 0.75
C LEU A 10 -7.26 -5.96 -0.65
N SER A 11 -8.41 -6.50 -1.05
CA SER A 11 -9.17 -5.94 -2.16
C SER A 11 -10.00 -4.75 -1.69
N GLU A 12 -9.62 -3.55 -2.13
CA GLU A 12 -10.36 -2.32 -1.89
C GLU A 12 -11.37 -2.01 -3.01
N VAL A 13 -12.39 -1.24 -2.65
CA VAL A 13 -13.28 -0.60 -3.61
C VAL A 13 -12.46 0.43 -4.40
N GLY A 14 -12.38 0.29 -5.72
CA GLY A 14 -11.66 1.22 -6.59
C GLY A 14 -10.59 0.60 -7.50
N GLY A 15 -10.54 -0.72 -7.61
CA GLY A 15 -9.66 -1.41 -8.57
C GLY A 15 -9.79 -0.88 -10.01
N LEU A 16 -8.73 -1.09 -10.80
CA LEU A 16 -8.68 -0.61 -12.18
C LEU A 16 -9.79 -1.28 -13.01
N ARG A 17 -10.52 -0.46 -13.78
CA ARG A 17 -11.61 -0.91 -14.64
C ARG A 17 -11.45 -0.32 -16.02
N ARG A 18 -11.85 -1.08 -17.04
CA ARG A 18 -11.98 -0.62 -18.42
C ARG A 18 -13.45 -0.70 -18.82
N VAL A 19 -13.95 0.35 -19.45
CA VAL A 19 -15.26 0.33 -20.11
C VAL A 19 -15.03 -0.21 -21.52
N LEU A 20 -15.70 -1.30 -21.87
CA LEU A 20 -15.68 -1.89 -23.20
C LEU A 20 -16.62 -1.12 -24.15
N GLU A 21 -16.52 -1.36 -25.45
CA GLU A 21 -17.30 -0.64 -26.48
C GLU A 21 -18.82 -0.81 -26.30
N ASP A 22 -19.27 -1.94 -25.75
CA ASP A 22 -20.67 -2.25 -25.44
C ASP A 22 -21.15 -1.64 -24.11
N GLY A 23 -20.29 -0.90 -23.41
CA GLY A 23 -20.57 -0.31 -22.09
C GLY A 23 -20.32 -1.25 -20.91
N THR A 24 -19.89 -2.49 -21.15
CA THR A 24 -19.55 -3.45 -20.09
C THR A 24 -18.33 -2.96 -19.30
N LEU A 25 -18.40 -3.09 -17.96
CA LEU A 25 -17.27 -2.83 -17.08
C LEU A 25 -16.43 -4.09 -16.88
N GLU A 26 -15.23 -4.08 -17.43
CA GLU A 26 -14.23 -5.11 -17.20
C GLU A 26 -13.34 -4.71 -16.01
N VAL A 27 -13.18 -5.60 -15.04
CA VAL A 27 -12.23 -5.44 -13.93
C VAL A 27 -10.87 -5.91 -14.39
N LEU A 28 -9.84 -5.07 -14.22
CA LEU A 28 -8.46 -5.42 -14.53
C LEU A 28 -7.75 -5.82 -13.24
N PRO A 29 -7.56 -7.13 -12.98
CA PRO A 29 -6.85 -7.58 -11.80
C PRO A 29 -5.36 -7.21 -11.85
N GLY A 30 -4.69 -7.38 -10.71
CA GLY A 30 -3.23 -7.33 -10.66
C GLY A 30 -2.58 -8.47 -11.45
N MET A 31 -1.25 -8.45 -11.53
CA MET A 31 -0.47 -9.54 -12.13
C MET A 31 -0.26 -10.69 -11.14
N ALA A 32 -0.46 -11.92 -11.59
CA ALA A 32 -0.15 -13.15 -10.87
C ALA A 32 1.37 -13.29 -10.66
N PRO A 33 1.83 -14.16 -9.75
CA PRO A 33 3.26 -14.35 -9.50
C PRO A 33 4.10 -14.63 -10.74
N GLU A 34 3.62 -15.49 -11.64
CA GLU A 34 4.31 -15.85 -12.89
C GLU A 34 4.40 -14.64 -13.84
N GLU A 35 3.32 -13.87 -13.96
CA GLU A 35 3.27 -12.66 -14.78
C GLU A 35 4.23 -11.58 -14.26
N LEU A 36 4.35 -11.43 -12.94
CA LEU A 36 5.31 -10.52 -12.30
C LEU A 36 6.75 -10.91 -12.62
N GLN A 37 7.09 -12.20 -12.55
CA GLN A 37 8.44 -12.68 -12.87
C GLN A 37 8.79 -12.47 -14.34
N VAL A 38 7.85 -12.76 -15.26
CA VAL A 38 8.04 -12.53 -16.69
C VAL A 38 8.18 -11.06 -17.01
N ARG A 39 7.37 -10.20 -16.38
CA ARG A 39 7.36 -8.76 -16.63
C ARG A 39 8.59 -8.06 -16.05
N PHE A 40 9.10 -8.53 -14.92
CA PHE A 40 10.20 -7.91 -14.19
C PHE A 40 11.34 -8.90 -13.88
N PRO A 41 11.98 -9.49 -14.90
CA PRO A 41 12.97 -10.56 -14.71
C PRO A 41 14.24 -10.10 -13.98
N GLY A 42 14.49 -8.78 -13.91
CA GLY A 42 15.62 -8.20 -13.18
C GLY A 42 15.36 -7.96 -11.69
N LEU A 43 14.13 -8.18 -11.20
CA LEU A 43 13.79 -8.01 -9.79
C LEU A 43 13.85 -9.35 -9.06
N ALA A 44 14.54 -9.38 -7.92
CA ALA A 44 14.42 -10.50 -7.00
C ALA A 44 13.12 -10.35 -6.21
N LEU A 45 12.07 -11.07 -6.62
CA LEU A 45 10.78 -11.06 -5.94
C LEU A 45 10.66 -12.28 -5.02
N ASP A 46 10.34 -12.07 -3.75
CA ASP A 46 9.89 -13.13 -2.85
C ASP A 46 8.36 -13.19 -2.91
N LEU A 47 7.85 -14.25 -3.56
CA LEU A 47 6.44 -14.49 -3.83
C LEU A 47 5.90 -15.67 -3.01
N SER A 48 6.66 -16.17 -2.03
CA SER A 48 6.35 -17.41 -1.29
C SER A 48 5.02 -17.38 -0.53
N GLU A 49 4.51 -16.19 -0.23
CA GLU A 49 3.22 -15.98 0.46
C GLU A 49 2.11 -15.51 -0.48
N VAL A 50 2.38 -15.36 -1.78
CA VAL A 50 1.37 -14.96 -2.78
C VAL A 50 0.82 -16.22 -3.44
N PRO A 51 -0.50 -16.47 -3.35
CA PRO A 51 -1.12 -17.56 -4.07
C PRO A 51 -0.91 -17.47 -5.59
N SER A 52 -0.92 -18.61 -6.28
CA SER A 52 -0.73 -18.67 -7.74
C SER A 52 -1.78 -17.87 -8.51
N GLU A 53 -2.99 -17.80 -7.97
CA GLU A 53 -4.12 -17.04 -8.52
C GLU A 53 -3.98 -15.52 -8.32
N GLY A 54 -2.97 -15.07 -7.59
CA GLY A 54 -2.68 -13.66 -7.35
C GLY A 54 -2.85 -13.21 -5.91
N TRP A 55 -2.48 -11.96 -5.66
CA TRP A 55 -2.56 -11.31 -4.36
C TRP A 55 -3.92 -10.62 -4.09
N TRP A 56 -4.88 -10.74 -5.02
CA TRP A 56 -6.21 -10.08 -4.97
C TRP A 56 -7.34 -11.10 -4.80
N SER A 57 -8.43 -10.72 -4.11
CA SER A 57 -9.59 -11.58 -3.82
C SER A 57 -10.61 -11.71 -4.96
N GLN A 58 -10.15 -11.71 -6.22
CA GLN A 58 -11.02 -11.83 -7.41
C GLN A 58 -12.21 -10.83 -7.42
N GLY A 59 -11.99 -9.63 -6.90
CA GLY A 59 -12.98 -8.53 -6.94
C GLY A 59 -14.06 -8.57 -5.86
N VAL A 60 -13.98 -9.48 -4.88
CA VAL A 60 -14.85 -9.44 -3.70
C VAL A 60 -14.25 -8.48 -2.66
N PRO A 61 -14.89 -7.33 -2.37
CA PRO A 61 -14.38 -6.41 -1.37
C PRO A 61 -14.35 -7.09 0.00
N GLU A 62 -13.16 -7.23 0.56
CA GLU A 62 -12.97 -8.00 1.80
C GLU A 62 -13.54 -7.27 3.03
N ASP A 63 -13.63 -5.95 2.97
CA ASP A 63 -14.15 -5.10 4.04
C ASP A 63 -15.67 -5.27 4.27
N LYS A 64 -16.38 -5.83 3.29
CA LYS A 64 -17.85 -6.02 3.36
C LYS A 64 -18.27 -7.28 4.13
N THR A 65 -17.39 -8.26 4.32
CA THR A 65 -17.70 -9.51 5.04
C THR A 65 -17.02 -9.56 6.40
N ASP A 66 -17.61 -10.23 7.39
CA ASP A 66 -16.96 -10.42 8.70
C ASP A 66 -15.65 -11.20 8.58
N THR A 67 -15.62 -12.19 7.70
CA THR A 67 -14.42 -13.02 7.44
C THR A 67 -13.31 -12.19 6.81
N GLY A 68 -13.63 -11.35 5.82
CA GLY A 68 -12.64 -10.46 5.20
C GLY A 68 -12.16 -9.36 6.16
N ARG A 69 -13.04 -8.77 6.99
CA ARG A 69 -12.63 -7.83 8.05
C ARG A 69 -11.63 -8.45 9.03
N ARG A 70 -11.85 -9.71 9.45
CA ARG A 70 -10.89 -10.45 10.29
C ARG A 70 -9.58 -10.68 9.55
N ALA A 71 -9.62 -11.14 8.29
CA ALA A 71 -8.43 -11.38 7.49
C ALA A 71 -7.59 -10.09 7.28
N ILE A 72 -8.23 -8.93 7.08
CA ILE A 72 -7.55 -7.62 7.00
C ILE A 72 -6.85 -7.31 8.32
N ARG A 73 -7.55 -7.42 9.46
CA ARG A 73 -6.96 -7.16 10.77
C ARG A 73 -5.76 -8.06 11.04
N ASP A 74 -5.87 -9.35 10.72
CA ASP A 74 -4.80 -10.32 10.96
C ASP A 74 -3.58 -10.04 10.06
N ARG A 75 -3.79 -9.62 8.81
CA ARG A 75 -2.70 -9.14 7.92
C ARG A 75 -2.01 -7.90 8.48
N VAL A 76 -2.79 -6.90 8.89
CA VAL A 76 -2.27 -5.66 9.50
C VAL A 76 -1.43 -5.97 10.75
N ALA A 77 -1.93 -6.83 11.64
CA ALA A 77 -1.21 -7.24 12.85
C ALA A 77 0.10 -7.98 12.52
N ARG A 78 0.12 -8.84 11.50
CA ARG A 78 1.35 -9.53 11.05
C ARG A 78 2.41 -8.55 10.55
N VAL A 79 2.01 -7.57 9.72
CA VAL A 79 2.93 -6.55 9.21
C VAL A 79 3.46 -5.68 10.36
N ALA A 80 2.59 -5.24 11.27
CA ALA A 80 2.99 -4.45 12.43
C ALA A 80 3.95 -5.22 13.35
N LYS A 81 3.69 -6.51 13.60
CA LYS A 81 4.59 -7.39 14.36
C LYS A 81 5.95 -7.51 13.68
N TRP A 82 5.97 -7.83 12.38
CA TRP A 82 7.20 -7.94 11.60
C TRP A 82 8.03 -6.65 11.67
N LEU A 83 7.41 -5.48 11.50
CA LEU A 83 8.09 -4.20 11.61
C LEU A 83 8.69 -3.95 13.00
N ARG A 84 7.99 -4.33 14.07
CA ARG A 84 8.49 -4.21 15.46
C ARG A 84 9.64 -5.17 15.75
N GLU A 85 9.71 -6.30 15.05
CA GLU A 85 10.79 -7.28 15.17
C GLU A 85 12.07 -6.85 14.43
N LEU A 86 11.98 -5.89 13.50
CA LEU A 86 13.14 -5.25 12.88
C LEU A 86 13.84 -4.33 13.89
N ARG A 87 14.73 -4.91 14.71
CA ARG A 87 15.49 -4.16 15.72
C ARG A 87 16.70 -3.43 15.10
N PRO A 88 17.06 -2.22 15.59
CA PRO A 88 18.27 -1.51 15.14
C PRO A 88 19.58 -2.29 15.33
N SER A 89 19.61 -3.19 16.33
CA SER A 89 20.74 -4.06 16.67
C SER A 89 20.72 -5.42 15.96
N ALA A 90 19.64 -5.75 15.24
CA ALA A 90 19.56 -6.97 14.46
C ALA A 90 20.12 -6.72 13.05
N PRO A 91 20.79 -7.70 12.42
CA PRO A 91 21.07 -7.65 10.99
C PRO A 91 19.74 -7.59 10.23
N GLY A 92 19.46 -6.47 9.56
CA GLY A 92 18.19 -6.24 8.89
C GLY A 92 18.07 -4.86 8.24
N PRO A 93 17.02 -4.64 7.42
CA PRO A 93 16.78 -3.35 6.78
C PRO A 93 16.46 -2.28 7.83
N ARG A 94 17.16 -1.14 7.74
CA ARG A 94 16.91 0.05 8.59
C ARG A 94 15.84 0.98 8.04
N HIS A 95 15.58 0.89 6.73
CA HIS A 95 14.56 1.63 6.03
C HIS A 95 13.67 0.63 5.30
N VAL A 96 12.37 0.72 5.55
CA VAL A 96 11.35 -0.12 4.93
C VAL A 96 10.39 0.78 4.18
N ILE A 97 10.17 0.49 2.91
CA ILE A 97 9.13 1.13 2.10
C ILE A 97 8.00 0.12 1.96
N ILE A 98 6.80 0.53 2.35
CA ILE A 98 5.58 -0.25 2.14
C ILE A 98 4.77 0.47 1.07
N ILE A 99 4.44 -0.26 0.01
CA ILE A 99 3.57 0.22 -1.07
C ILE A 99 2.29 -0.62 -0.97
N GLY A 100 1.16 0.06 -0.95
CA GLY A 100 -0.13 -0.58 -0.79
C GLY A 100 -1.29 0.39 -0.91
N HIS A 101 -2.49 -0.09 -0.62
CA HIS A 101 -3.73 0.65 -0.70
C HIS A 101 -4.02 1.45 0.58
N GLY A 102 -4.80 2.52 0.43
CA GLY A 102 -4.99 3.50 1.48
C GLY A 102 -5.66 2.94 2.73
N ALA A 103 -6.59 2.00 2.59
CA ALA A 103 -7.28 1.39 3.72
C ALA A 103 -6.40 0.33 4.44
N LEU A 104 -5.42 -0.29 3.78
CA LEU A 104 -4.37 -1.08 4.48
C LEU A 104 -3.53 -0.15 5.34
N LEU A 105 -2.96 0.88 4.71
CA LEU A 105 -1.99 1.78 5.31
C LEU A 105 -2.61 2.56 6.48
N SER A 106 -3.87 2.97 6.34
CA SER A 106 -4.66 3.59 7.41
C SER A 106 -4.74 2.72 8.67
N ARG A 107 -5.07 1.44 8.50
CA ARG A 107 -5.20 0.48 9.61
C ARG A 107 -3.83 0.12 10.19
N LEU A 108 -2.82 -0.03 9.35
CA LEU A 108 -1.45 -0.27 9.78
C LEU A 108 -0.92 0.86 10.66
N LEU A 109 -1.18 2.12 10.30
CA LEU A 109 -0.78 3.25 11.13
C LEU A 109 -1.48 3.22 12.50
N GLY A 110 -2.78 2.95 12.55
CA GLY A 110 -3.52 2.78 13.81
C GLY A 110 -2.95 1.66 14.69
N GLU A 111 -2.67 0.50 14.09
CA GLU A 111 -2.07 -0.65 14.77
C GLU A 111 -0.67 -0.34 15.32
N LEU A 112 0.16 0.37 14.55
CA LEU A 112 1.51 0.76 14.97
C LEU A 112 1.48 1.74 16.14
N LEU A 113 0.53 2.68 16.13
CA LEU A 113 0.30 3.63 17.21
C LEU A 113 -0.36 3.02 18.45
N GLY A 114 -0.77 1.74 18.40
CA GLY A 114 -1.47 1.07 19.50
C GLY A 114 -2.88 1.62 19.73
N ALA A 115 -3.48 2.23 18.72
CA ALA A 115 -4.84 2.76 18.81
C ALA A 115 -5.85 1.61 18.91
N PRO A 116 -6.89 1.71 19.76
CA PRO A 116 -7.97 0.73 19.79
C PRO A 116 -8.59 0.54 18.40
N PRO A 117 -8.99 -0.68 18.00
CA PRO A 117 -9.63 -0.92 16.71
C PRO A 117 -10.83 0.01 16.48
N GLY A 118 -10.83 0.74 15.37
CA GLY A 118 -11.91 1.67 15.01
C GLY A 118 -11.88 3.02 15.74
N SER A 119 -10.91 3.28 16.62
CA SER A 119 -10.81 4.57 17.34
C SER A 119 -10.25 5.72 16.51
N CYS A 120 -9.52 5.41 15.44
CA CYS A 120 -8.93 6.40 14.55
C CYS A 120 -8.98 5.93 13.09
N ALA A 121 -9.21 6.88 12.19
CA ALA A 121 -9.13 6.67 10.75
C ALA A 121 -8.14 7.67 10.16
N PHE A 122 -7.11 7.17 9.50
CA PHE A 122 -6.16 8.00 8.77
C PHE A 122 -6.52 7.97 7.29
N SER A 123 -6.75 9.13 6.68
CA SER A 123 -6.87 9.19 5.23
C SER A 123 -5.49 8.95 4.61
N HIS A 124 -5.44 8.15 3.55
CA HIS A 124 -4.23 7.95 2.77
C HIS A 124 -4.61 8.03 1.29
N GLY A 125 -4.30 9.16 0.68
CA GLY A 125 -4.57 9.43 -0.72
C GLY A 125 -3.63 8.63 -1.63
N ASN A 126 -4.04 8.52 -2.89
CA ASN A 126 -3.19 7.96 -3.94
C ASN A 126 -1.90 8.76 -4.01
N THR A 127 -0.76 8.06 -4.12
CA THR A 127 0.61 8.63 -4.19
C THR A 127 1.07 9.42 -2.97
N ALA A 128 0.26 9.51 -1.92
CA ALA A 128 0.67 10.14 -0.68
C ALA A 128 1.73 9.29 0.04
N VAL A 129 2.50 9.95 0.92
CA VAL A 129 3.53 9.33 1.73
C VAL A 129 3.22 9.56 3.20
N THR A 130 3.30 8.50 3.98
CA THR A 130 3.29 8.57 5.45
C THR A 130 4.66 8.11 5.92
N HIS A 131 5.35 8.93 6.71
CA HIS A 131 6.67 8.62 7.23
C HIS A 131 6.62 8.49 8.76
N ILE A 132 7.04 7.32 9.24
CA ILE A 132 7.10 7.00 10.66
C ILE A 132 8.47 6.42 11.02
N GLU A 133 8.84 6.59 12.28
CA GLU A 133 10.03 5.99 12.87
C GLU A 133 9.62 5.12 14.07
N LEU A 134 9.97 3.84 14.01
CA LEU A 134 9.76 2.89 15.11
C LEU A 134 10.98 2.92 16.04
N ARG A 135 10.74 3.24 17.30
CA ARG A 135 11.74 3.17 18.38
C ARG A 135 11.40 2.01 19.31
N ALA A 136 12.30 1.72 20.25
CA ALA A 136 12.14 0.61 21.20
C ALA A 136 10.81 0.64 21.96
N HIS A 137 10.31 1.83 22.30
CA HIS A 137 9.12 2.02 23.13
C HIS A 137 8.17 3.09 22.61
N SER A 138 8.39 3.62 21.41
CA SER A 138 7.55 4.68 20.84
C SER A 138 7.51 4.61 19.33
N VAL A 139 6.46 5.20 18.75
CA VAL A 139 6.32 5.44 17.32
C VAL A 139 6.29 6.94 17.10
N HIS A 140 7.19 7.45 16.28
CA HIS A 140 7.25 8.85 15.91
C HIS A 140 6.65 9.01 14.52
N VAL A 141 5.68 9.90 14.38
CA VAL A 141 5.05 10.21 13.10
C VAL A 141 5.63 11.52 12.58
N HIS A 142 6.38 11.45 11.49
CA HIS A 142 7.00 12.62 10.86
C HIS A 142 6.01 13.34 9.94
N CYS A 143 5.24 12.56 9.17
CA CYS A 143 4.16 13.06 8.34
C CYS A 143 3.10 11.98 8.09
N VAL A 144 1.87 12.40 7.83
CA VAL A 144 0.75 11.52 7.44
C VAL A 144 0.14 12.08 6.17
N ASN A 145 -0.13 11.21 5.20
CA ASN A 145 -0.81 11.57 3.95
C ASN A 145 -0.17 12.76 3.23
N TRP A 146 1.16 12.85 3.27
CA TRP A 146 1.89 13.93 2.65
C TRP A 146 1.98 13.67 1.15
N MET A 147 1.35 14.52 0.36
CA MET A 147 1.55 14.55 -1.08
C MET A 147 2.68 15.53 -1.36
N PRO A 148 3.78 15.09 -2.01
CA PRO A 148 4.73 16.04 -2.55
C PRO A 148 3.96 16.96 -3.48
N SER A 149 3.95 18.26 -3.21
CA SER A 149 3.49 19.21 -4.22
C SER A 149 4.34 18.93 -5.46
N SER A 150 3.71 18.51 -6.56
CA SER A 150 4.32 18.75 -7.86
C SER A 150 4.79 20.19 -7.83
N ARG A 151 6.04 20.45 -8.25
CA ARG A 151 6.56 21.82 -8.40
C ARG A 151 5.41 22.66 -8.94
N GLN A 152 4.97 23.66 -8.18
CA GLN A 152 4.10 24.68 -8.75
C GLN A 152 4.83 25.13 -10.01
N SER A 153 4.28 24.84 -11.18
CA SER A 153 4.68 25.52 -12.40
C SER A 153 4.21 26.97 -12.28
N SER A 154 4.81 27.72 -11.37
CA SER A 154 4.85 29.18 -11.40
C SER A 154 5.95 29.56 -12.38
N ASP A 155 5.72 29.28 -13.66
CA ASP A 155 6.48 29.80 -14.81
C ASP A 155 5.86 29.21 -16.08
N ALA A 156 4.80 29.87 -16.58
CA ALA A 156 4.42 29.95 -18.00
C ALA A 156 2.95 30.38 -18.19
N MET A 157 2.57 31.56 -17.71
CA MET A 157 1.57 32.40 -18.38
C MET A 157 1.94 33.88 -18.23
N SER A 158 3.14 34.22 -18.70
CA SER A 158 3.41 35.55 -19.24
C SER A 158 3.55 35.40 -20.76
N ALA A 159 2.43 35.08 -21.42
CA ALA A 159 2.29 35.28 -22.85
C ALA A 159 1.52 36.59 -23.06
N THR A 160 2.30 37.68 -23.05
CA THR A 160 2.14 38.86 -23.91
C THR A 160 0.76 39.05 -24.56
N ALA A 161 -0.08 39.86 -23.92
CA ALA A 161 -0.99 40.72 -24.64
C ALA A 161 -0.16 41.89 -25.23
N SER A 162 -0.03 41.95 -26.56
CA SER A 162 0.21 43.16 -27.36
C SER A 162 0.40 42.76 -28.84
N SER A 163 -0.65 42.92 -29.64
CA SER A 163 -0.65 43.48 -31.00
C SER A 163 -2.10 43.67 -31.43
#